data_AF-A0A1X1Q462-F1
#
_entry.id   AF-A0A1X1Q462-F1
#
_cell.length_a   1.000
_cell.length_b   1.000
_cell.length_c   1.000
_cell.angle_alpha   90.00
_cell.angle_beta   90.00
_cell.angle_gamma   90.00
#
_symmetry.space_group_name_H-M   'P 1'
#
loop_
_entity.id
_entity.type
_entity.pdbx_description
1 polymer ?
#
loop_
_entity_poly.entity_id
_entity_poly.type
_entity_poly.pdbx_seq_one_letter_code
_entity_poly.pdbx_strand_id
1 'polypeptide(L)'
;MKVKYMNSDSVAMCRRNAKKIYDDVICSNKKSLHELFDDESIIKSMSLEIKEFKLKCSGENKLQEDIYNVKAVYESMQGLTDSQASEEKLWAAYTLSEQLDYMKKRWPATNEQAVCTKYLFGYGPHRSLFRNGMSRLWWIGRVTKDDSYSDPYELTQFVCTHTDVIQFICEQPVCQQYNVMHGVLKALYDLDKAYMAEEESGIPDKDRKGVKVGKIIIQQTGKYMNLLSGTYLLDLYEEEKIYNMAKSYIIKLNKKMQKK
;
A
#
# COMPACT_ATOMS: atom_id res chain seq x y z
N MET A 1 22.87 4.22 -5.50
CA MET A 1 22.35 5.47 -6.11
C MET A 1 21.80 6.39 -5.02
N LYS A 2 21.58 7.69 -5.28
CA LYS A 2 20.92 8.60 -4.33
C LYS A 2 19.41 8.64 -4.57
N VAL A 3 18.63 8.79 -3.50
CA VAL A 3 17.17 8.95 -3.61
C VAL A 3 16.84 10.25 -4.34
N LYS A 4 15.84 10.18 -5.22
CA LYS A 4 15.39 11.30 -6.05
C LYS A 4 14.11 11.95 -5.51
N TYR A 5 13.92 13.24 -5.71
CA TYR A 5 12.73 13.97 -5.28
C TYR A 5 12.51 15.24 -6.10
N MET A 6 11.31 15.82 -6.04
CA MET A 6 10.96 17.13 -6.63
C MET A 6 10.79 18.17 -5.52
N ASN A 7 10.89 19.48 -5.81
CA ASN A 7 10.45 20.49 -4.83
C ASN A 7 8.92 20.69 -4.87
N SER A 8 8.37 21.44 -3.92
CA SER A 8 6.93 21.67 -3.81
C SER A 8 6.35 22.38 -5.05
N ASP A 9 7.10 23.32 -5.62
CA ASP A 9 6.67 24.09 -6.80
C ASP A 9 6.59 23.21 -8.05
N SER A 10 7.57 22.32 -8.25
CA SER A 10 7.59 21.35 -9.35
C SER A 10 6.42 20.37 -9.24
N VAL A 11 6.07 19.90 -8.04
CA VAL A 11 4.88 19.06 -7.83
C VAL A 11 3.61 19.84 -8.16
N ALA A 12 3.49 21.10 -7.71
CA ALA A 12 2.36 21.95 -8.02
C ALA A 12 2.25 22.25 -9.53
N MET A 13 3.39 22.44 -10.21
CA MET A 13 3.46 22.57 -11.67
C MET A 13 2.99 21.31 -12.38
N CYS A 14 3.43 20.12 -11.92
CA CYS A 14 2.98 18.85 -12.47
C CYS A 14 1.47 18.71 -12.36
N ARG A 15 0.90 19.05 -11.19
CA ARG A 15 -0.54 19.01 -10.96
C ARG A 15 -1.31 19.95 -11.88
N ARG A 16 -0.85 21.20 -12.05
CA ARG A 16 -1.47 22.18 -12.97
C ARG A 16 -1.39 21.77 -14.44
N ASN A 17 -0.39 20.95 -14.81
CA ASN A 17 -0.15 20.51 -16.18
C ASN A 17 -0.42 19.00 -16.37
N ALA A 18 -1.26 18.39 -15.51
CA ALA A 18 -1.52 16.95 -15.54
C ALA A 18 -2.00 16.45 -16.91
N LYS A 19 -2.76 17.27 -17.66
CA LYS A 19 -3.16 16.97 -19.04
C LYS A 19 -1.99 16.85 -19.99
N LYS A 20 -1.09 17.82 -19.98
CA LYS A 20 0.11 17.82 -20.83
C LYS A 20 1.06 16.68 -20.46
N ILE A 21 1.23 16.40 -19.17
CA ILE A 21 1.98 15.23 -18.70
C ILE A 21 1.37 13.95 -19.24
N TYR A 22 0.05 13.80 -19.15
CA TYR A 22 -0.65 12.65 -19.71
C TYR A 22 -0.39 12.49 -21.21
N ASP A 23 -0.55 13.56 -21.98
CA ASP A 23 -0.44 13.51 -23.44
C ASP A 23 1.01 13.32 -23.92
N ASP A 24 1.94 14.15 -23.44
CA ASP A 24 3.30 14.26 -23.98
C ASP A 24 4.30 13.30 -23.33
N VAL A 25 4.14 13.03 -22.02
CA VAL A 25 5.09 12.21 -21.25
C VAL A 25 4.61 10.76 -21.15
N ILE A 26 3.35 10.56 -20.73
CA ILE A 26 2.85 9.22 -20.41
C ILE A 26 2.38 8.49 -21.67
N CYS A 27 1.46 9.09 -22.43
CA CYS A 27 0.78 8.44 -23.54
C CYS A 27 1.66 8.37 -24.79
N SER A 28 2.13 9.52 -25.28
CA SER A 28 2.88 9.59 -26.53
C SER A 28 4.38 9.30 -26.39
N ASN A 29 4.92 9.38 -25.17
CA ASN A 29 6.35 9.24 -24.88
C ASN A 29 7.23 10.19 -25.73
N LYS A 30 6.67 11.34 -26.14
CA LYS A 30 7.33 12.34 -26.99
C LYS A 30 8.34 13.16 -26.21
N LYS A 31 8.08 13.36 -24.91
CA LYS A 31 8.90 14.16 -24.02
C LYS A 31 9.11 13.44 -22.70
N SER A 32 10.28 13.62 -22.13
CA SER A 32 10.54 13.46 -20.71
C SER A 32 9.90 14.59 -19.91
N LEU A 33 9.94 14.47 -18.57
CA LEU A 33 9.47 15.52 -17.69
C LEU A 33 10.33 16.79 -17.77
N HIS A 34 11.65 16.66 -17.94
CA HIS A 34 12.56 17.81 -18.08
C HIS A 34 12.29 18.57 -19.38
N GLU A 35 12.10 17.87 -20.51
CA GLU A 35 11.78 18.49 -21.81
C GLU A 35 10.39 19.15 -21.83
N LEU A 36 9.43 18.65 -21.04
CA LEU A 36 8.10 19.27 -20.96
C LEU A 36 8.15 20.63 -20.27
N PHE A 37 8.99 20.77 -19.24
CA PHE A 37 9.08 21.98 -18.42
C PHE A 37 10.29 22.86 -18.71
N ASP A 38 11.20 22.42 -19.59
CA ASP A 38 12.48 23.08 -19.86
C ASP A 38 13.28 23.30 -18.56
N ASP A 39 13.32 22.28 -17.70
CA ASP A 39 13.96 22.31 -16.38
C ASP A 39 14.69 21.00 -16.06
N GLU A 40 16.00 20.99 -16.29
CA GLU A 40 16.90 19.89 -15.93
C GLU A 40 17.01 19.67 -14.40
N SER A 41 16.63 20.67 -13.60
CA SER A 41 16.72 20.62 -12.13
C SER A 41 15.42 20.15 -11.46
N ILE A 42 14.40 19.78 -12.26
CA ILE A 42 13.08 19.41 -11.76
C ILE A 42 13.13 18.16 -10.87
N ILE A 43 14.07 17.24 -11.15
CA ILE A 43 14.39 16.09 -10.31
C ILE A 43 15.73 16.34 -9.59
N LYS A 44 15.70 16.30 -8.27
CA LYS A 44 16.84 16.53 -7.39
C LYS A 44 17.23 15.24 -6.67
N SER A 45 18.44 15.20 -6.13
CA SER A 45 18.93 14.06 -5.35
C SER A 45 19.10 14.47 -3.89
N MET A 46 18.58 13.66 -2.97
CA MET A 46 18.86 13.81 -1.54
C MET A 46 20.14 13.06 -1.16
N SER A 47 20.68 13.34 0.03
CA SER A 47 21.94 12.73 0.49
C SER A 47 21.82 11.25 0.83
N LEU A 48 20.60 10.73 1.01
CA LEU A 48 20.35 9.32 1.33
C LEU A 48 20.72 8.42 0.15
N GLU A 49 21.64 7.48 0.40
CA GLU A 49 22.00 6.44 -0.55
C GLU A 49 21.11 5.21 -0.42
N ILE A 50 20.76 4.65 -1.56
CA ILE A 50 19.94 3.44 -1.69
C ILE A 50 20.58 2.47 -2.68
N LYS A 51 20.31 1.18 -2.49
CA LYS A 51 20.63 0.16 -3.48
C LYS A 51 19.78 0.39 -4.73
N GLU A 52 20.38 0.16 -5.90
CA GLU A 52 19.61 0.15 -7.14
C GLU A 52 18.66 -1.05 -7.12
N PHE A 53 17.43 -0.84 -7.57
CA PHE A 53 16.41 -1.87 -7.65
C PHE A 53 15.70 -1.81 -9.00
N LYS A 54 15.22 -2.97 -9.44
CA LYS A 54 14.44 -3.12 -10.68
C LYS A 54 13.10 -3.72 -10.33
N LEU A 55 12.03 -3.09 -10.82
CA LEU A 55 10.67 -3.56 -10.62
C LEU A 55 10.29 -4.58 -11.71
N LYS A 56 9.54 -5.60 -11.32
CA LYS A 56 8.93 -6.58 -12.22
C LYS A 56 7.57 -6.08 -12.68
N CYS A 57 7.31 -6.21 -13.97
CA CYS A 57 6.02 -5.91 -14.59
C CYS A 57 5.93 -6.58 -15.98
N SER A 58 6.25 -7.88 -16.05
CA SER A 58 5.95 -8.72 -17.22
C SER A 58 4.44 -8.91 -17.38
N GLY A 59 3.69 -8.86 -16.27
CA GLY A 59 2.24 -9.04 -16.24
C GLY A 59 1.79 -10.50 -16.18
N GLU A 60 2.73 -11.44 -16.16
CA GLU A 60 2.47 -12.89 -16.11
C GLU A 60 1.86 -13.32 -14.78
N ASN A 61 2.39 -12.80 -13.67
CA ASN A 61 1.88 -13.06 -12.33
C ASN A 61 1.91 -11.79 -11.48
N LYS A 62 0.89 -10.95 -11.63
CA LYS A 62 0.78 -9.65 -10.94
C LYS A 62 0.93 -9.75 -9.43
N LEU A 63 0.42 -10.82 -8.80
CA LEU A 63 0.53 -11.01 -7.36
C LEU A 63 1.99 -11.19 -6.93
N GLN A 64 2.70 -12.11 -7.58
CA GLN A 64 4.12 -12.36 -7.28
C GLN A 64 5.01 -11.16 -7.63
N GLU A 65 4.68 -10.44 -8.70
CA GLU A 65 5.33 -9.18 -9.05
C GLU A 65 5.11 -8.12 -7.97
N ASP A 66 3.88 -7.93 -7.48
CA ASP A 66 3.58 -6.95 -6.44
C ASP A 66 4.31 -7.28 -5.14
N ILE A 67 4.35 -8.55 -4.72
CA ILE A 67 5.12 -9.00 -3.54
C ILE A 67 6.61 -8.70 -3.72
N TYR A 68 7.18 -9.07 -4.87
CA TYR A 68 8.59 -8.81 -5.17
C TYR A 68 8.90 -7.31 -5.18
N ASN A 69 8.03 -6.50 -5.79
CA ASN A 69 8.21 -5.05 -5.91
C ASN A 69 8.11 -4.36 -4.55
N VAL A 70 7.22 -4.80 -3.66
CA VAL A 70 7.16 -4.32 -2.27
C VAL A 70 8.49 -4.59 -1.57
N LYS A 71 8.99 -5.83 -1.62
CA LYS A 71 10.28 -6.20 -1.01
C LYS A 71 11.41 -5.32 -1.56
N ALA A 72 11.53 -5.23 -2.89
CA ALA A 72 12.58 -4.49 -3.57
C ALA A 72 12.59 -2.99 -3.20
N VAL A 73 11.44 -2.32 -3.21
CA VAL A 73 11.33 -0.89 -2.87
C VAL A 73 11.59 -0.67 -1.39
N TYR A 74 10.93 -1.45 -0.52
CA TYR A 74 11.04 -1.25 0.92
C TYR A 74 12.46 -1.52 1.41
N GLU A 75 13.08 -2.64 1.03
CA GLU A 75 14.46 -2.97 1.46
C GLU A 75 15.48 -1.95 0.95
N SER A 76 15.30 -1.45 -0.28
CA SER A 76 16.21 -0.47 -0.88
C SER A 76 16.08 0.91 -0.22
N MET A 77 14.87 1.27 0.23
CA MET A 77 14.54 2.61 0.75
C MET A 77 14.14 2.60 2.24
N GLN A 78 14.48 1.54 3.00
CA GLN A 78 14.13 1.40 4.43
C GLN A 78 14.79 2.45 5.33
N GLY A 79 15.82 3.15 4.83
CA GLY A 79 16.44 4.28 5.53
C GLY A 79 15.59 5.56 5.55
N LEU A 80 14.47 5.60 4.82
CA LEU A 80 13.52 6.70 4.90
C LEU A 80 12.75 6.67 6.21
N THR A 81 12.53 7.84 6.81
CA THR A 81 11.58 7.98 7.91
C THR A 81 10.14 8.01 7.39
N ASP A 82 9.18 7.66 8.25
CA ASP A 82 7.74 7.75 7.93
C ASP A 82 7.34 9.15 7.47
N SER A 83 7.96 10.19 8.03
CA SER A 83 7.76 11.58 7.59
C SER A 83 8.26 11.82 6.17
N GLN A 84 9.48 11.37 5.83
CA GLN A 84 10.03 11.52 4.48
C GLN A 84 9.22 10.72 3.45
N ALA A 85 8.84 9.49 3.80
CA ALA A 85 8.03 8.62 2.96
C ALA A 85 6.56 9.08 2.85
N SER A 86 6.12 10.06 3.66
CA SER A 86 4.81 10.69 3.52
C SER A 86 4.78 11.85 2.52
N GLU A 87 5.94 12.33 2.06
CA GLU A 87 6.03 13.50 1.18
C GLU A 87 5.73 13.13 -0.29
N GLU A 88 4.73 13.77 -0.91
CA GLU A 88 4.40 13.59 -2.33
C GLU A 88 5.61 13.84 -3.25
N LYS A 89 6.45 14.82 -2.89
CA LYS A 89 7.67 15.21 -3.62
C LYS A 89 8.62 14.06 -3.90
N LEU A 90 8.73 13.12 -2.97
CA LEU A 90 9.54 11.92 -3.15
C LEU A 90 8.92 11.07 -4.26
N TRP A 91 7.65 10.70 -4.10
CA TRP A 91 7.00 9.73 -4.97
C TRP A 91 6.71 10.27 -6.36
N ALA A 92 6.43 11.57 -6.50
CA ALA A 92 6.25 12.22 -7.80
C ALA A 92 7.49 12.08 -8.70
N ALA A 93 8.71 12.19 -8.13
CA ALA A 93 9.95 11.96 -8.89
C ALA A 93 10.02 10.53 -9.44
N TYR A 94 9.66 9.54 -8.62
CA TYR A 94 9.69 8.15 -9.04
C TYR A 94 8.59 7.80 -10.03
N THR A 95 7.37 8.30 -9.84
CA THR A 95 6.25 7.95 -10.72
C THR A 95 6.32 8.64 -12.08
N LEU A 96 6.83 9.88 -12.14
CA LEU A 96 6.90 10.69 -13.36
C LEU A 96 8.26 10.65 -14.05
N SER A 97 9.28 10.07 -13.42
CA SER A 97 10.63 9.96 -14.00
C SER A 97 11.27 8.60 -13.74
N GLU A 98 11.79 8.34 -12.53
CA GLU A 98 12.71 7.19 -12.29
C GLU A 98 12.10 5.81 -12.56
N GLN A 99 10.78 5.66 -12.38
CA GLN A 99 10.04 4.40 -12.54
C GLN A 99 8.84 4.58 -13.47
N LEU A 100 8.93 5.53 -14.41
CA LEU A 100 7.85 5.85 -15.35
C LEU A 100 7.42 4.63 -16.18
N ASP A 101 8.35 3.80 -16.63
CA ASP A 101 8.04 2.58 -17.39
C ASP A 101 7.24 1.57 -16.58
N TYR A 102 7.60 1.35 -15.31
CA TYR A 102 6.83 0.52 -14.39
C TYR A 102 5.42 1.09 -14.22
N MET A 103 5.32 2.41 -14.00
CA MET A 103 4.03 3.08 -13.83
C MET A 103 3.13 2.96 -15.07
N LYS A 104 3.68 3.17 -16.27
CA LYS A 104 2.93 3.03 -17.54
C LYS A 104 2.37 1.63 -17.72
N LYS A 105 3.15 0.60 -17.36
CA LYS A 105 2.75 -0.82 -17.52
C LYS A 105 1.79 -1.28 -16.42
N ARG A 106 2.12 -1.04 -15.15
CA ARG A 106 1.35 -1.55 -14.00
C ARG A 106 0.15 -0.68 -13.63
N TRP A 107 0.27 0.63 -13.83
CA TRP A 107 -0.67 1.66 -13.43
C TRP A 107 -1.00 2.62 -14.59
N PRO A 108 -1.49 2.12 -15.74
CA PRO A 108 -1.73 2.96 -16.90
C PRO A 108 -2.67 4.11 -16.56
N ALA A 109 -2.27 5.32 -16.95
CA ALA A 109 -3.15 6.48 -16.90
C ALA A 109 -4.07 6.45 -18.13
N THR A 110 -5.34 6.76 -17.93
CA THR A 110 -6.35 6.85 -19.01
C THR A 110 -6.72 8.29 -19.34
N ASN A 111 -6.36 9.23 -18.45
CA ASN A 111 -6.61 10.67 -18.55
C ASN A 111 -5.78 11.42 -17.49
N GLU A 112 -5.90 12.74 -17.46
CA GLU A 112 -5.27 13.63 -16.47
C GLU A 112 -5.65 13.28 -15.02
N GLN A 113 -6.89 12.86 -14.77
CA GLN A 113 -7.34 12.50 -13.43
C GLN A 113 -6.61 11.25 -12.92
N ALA A 114 -6.32 10.29 -13.80
CA ALA A 114 -5.51 9.13 -13.47
C ALA A 114 -4.05 9.51 -13.14
N VAL A 115 -3.49 10.54 -13.79
CA VAL A 115 -2.18 11.11 -13.40
C VAL A 115 -2.26 11.68 -11.99
N CYS A 116 -3.24 12.55 -11.73
CA CYS A 116 -3.44 13.17 -10.43
C CYS A 116 -3.62 12.14 -9.30
N THR A 117 -4.23 10.99 -9.57
CA THR A 117 -4.61 10.00 -8.55
C THR A 117 -3.64 8.83 -8.39
N LYS A 118 -2.96 8.39 -9.46
CA LYS A 118 -2.03 7.23 -9.44
C LYS A 118 -0.56 7.64 -9.42
N TYR A 119 -0.22 8.77 -10.04
CA TYR A 119 1.17 9.27 -10.18
C TYR A 119 1.47 10.36 -9.16
N LEU A 120 0.45 11.15 -8.80
CA LEU A 120 0.49 12.20 -7.79
C LEU A 120 -0.40 11.84 -6.58
N PHE A 121 -0.40 12.68 -5.55
CA PHE A 121 -1.21 12.50 -4.35
C PHE A 121 -2.58 13.18 -4.53
N GLY A 122 -3.48 12.52 -5.26
CA GLY A 122 -4.82 13.05 -5.57
C GLY A 122 -5.93 12.70 -4.56
N TYR A 123 -5.64 11.93 -3.50
CA TYR A 123 -6.63 11.46 -2.52
C TYR A 123 -6.39 12.04 -1.11
N GLY A 124 -5.63 13.13 -1.02
CA GLY A 124 -5.13 13.68 0.24
C GLY A 124 -3.91 12.91 0.77
N PRO A 125 -3.22 13.44 1.78
CA PRO A 125 -1.89 12.96 2.18
C PRO A 125 -1.90 11.49 2.59
N HIS A 126 -2.87 11.06 3.40
CA HIS A 126 -2.91 9.70 3.93
C HIS A 126 -3.29 8.63 2.90
N ARG A 127 -4.44 8.79 2.23
CA ARG A 127 -4.91 7.77 1.28
C ARG A 127 -3.96 7.64 0.09
N SER A 128 -3.31 8.73 -0.30
CA SER A 128 -2.34 8.71 -1.39
C SER A 128 -1.11 7.85 -1.10
N LEU A 129 -0.76 7.61 0.17
CA LEU A 129 0.33 6.71 0.54
C LEU A 129 0.14 5.30 -0.04
N PHE A 130 -1.11 4.83 -0.10
CA PHE A 130 -1.47 3.49 -0.58
C PHE A 130 -2.10 3.48 -1.99
N ARG A 131 -2.45 4.66 -2.54
CA ARG A 131 -3.04 4.81 -3.88
C ARG A 131 -2.02 5.19 -4.96
N ASN A 132 -0.95 5.88 -4.60
CA ASN A 132 0.14 6.20 -5.51
C ASN A 132 0.94 4.93 -5.85
N GLY A 133 1.27 4.71 -7.12
CA GLY A 133 1.81 3.44 -7.60
C GLY A 133 3.19 3.07 -7.06
N MET A 134 4.00 4.04 -6.64
CA MET A 134 5.32 3.81 -6.03
C MET A 134 5.27 3.87 -4.50
N SER A 135 4.62 4.90 -3.95
CA SER A 135 4.46 5.08 -2.50
C SER A 135 3.90 3.83 -1.83
N ARG A 136 2.89 3.21 -2.46
CA ARG A 136 2.23 2.03 -1.90
C ARG A 136 3.19 0.86 -1.69
N LEU A 137 4.21 0.71 -2.54
CA LEU A 137 5.16 -0.40 -2.42
C LEU A 137 5.98 -0.25 -1.15
N TRP A 138 6.42 0.97 -0.86
CA TRP A 138 7.14 1.27 0.38
C TRP A 138 6.24 1.14 1.60
N TRP A 139 5.03 1.73 1.57
CA TRP A 139 4.13 1.73 2.73
C TRP A 139 3.58 0.35 3.07
N ILE A 140 3.28 -0.49 2.07
CA ILE A 140 2.91 -1.89 2.34
C ILE A 140 4.07 -2.58 3.05
N GLY A 141 5.31 -2.47 2.56
CA GLY A 141 6.47 -3.06 3.22
C GLY A 141 6.65 -2.54 4.65
N ARG A 142 6.53 -1.23 4.84
CA ARG A 142 6.69 -0.55 6.14
C ARG A 142 5.70 -1.01 7.21
N VAL A 143 4.45 -1.28 6.83
CA VAL A 143 3.39 -1.67 7.78
C VAL A 143 3.20 -3.18 7.91
N THR A 144 3.86 -3.98 7.06
CA THR A 144 3.67 -5.45 7.05
C THR A 144 4.95 -6.26 7.24
N LYS A 145 6.14 -5.68 7.09
CA LYS A 145 7.36 -6.39 7.45
C LYS A 145 7.39 -6.57 8.97
N ASP A 146 7.50 -7.81 9.41
CA ASP A 146 7.60 -8.15 10.83
C ASP A 146 8.64 -9.26 11.02
N ASP A 147 9.78 -8.90 11.59
CA ASP A 147 10.93 -9.78 11.82
C ASP A 147 10.66 -10.85 12.91
N SER A 148 9.48 -10.84 13.56
CA SER A 148 9.06 -11.90 14.49
C SER A 148 8.55 -13.18 13.78
N TYR A 149 8.26 -13.10 12.49
CA TYR A 149 7.87 -14.26 11.66
C TYR A 149 9.09 -14.98 11.06
N SER A 150 8.88 -16.22 10.64
CA SER A 150 9.92 -17.01 9.96
C SER A 150 10.29 -16.44 8.59
N ASP A 151 9.29 -16.01 7.81
CA ASP A 151 9.48 -15.10 6.68
C ASP A 151 8.95 -13.72 7.12
N PRO A 152 9.82 -12.69 7.24
CA PRO A 152 9.41 -11.36 7.67
C PRO A 152 8.33 -10.69 6.81
N TYR A 153 8.05 -11.23 5.62
CA TYR A 153 7.08 -10.72 4.67
C TYR A 153 5.79 -11.56 4.60
N GLU A 154 5.51 -12.45 5.58
CA GLU A 154 4.26 -13.21 5.63
C GLU A 154 3.01 -12.30 5.54
N LEU A 155 2.97 -11.22 6.33
CA LEU A 155 1.86 -10.25 6.26
C LEU A 155 1.84 -9.46 4.95
N THR A 156 3.01 -9.19 4.35
CA THR A 156 3.08 -8.55 3.02
C THR A 156 2.41 -9.40 1.96
N GLN A 157 2.70 -10.71 1.95
CA GLN A 157 2.08 -11.66 1.02
C GLN A 157 0.56 -11.70 1.22
N PHE A 158 0.11 -11.70 2.48
CA PHE A 158 -1.30 -11.63 2.81
C PHE A 158 -1.98 -10.36 2.26
N VAL A 159 -1.40 -9.18 2.48
CA VAL A 159 -1.97 -7.90 2.00
C VAL A 159 -1.96 -7.79 0.47
N CYS A 160 -0.90 -8.27 -0.19
CA CYS A 160 -0.84 -8.33 -1.65
C CYS A 160 -1.90 -9.29 -2.23
N THR A 161 -2.20 -10.38 -1.54
CA THR A 161 -3.24 -11.35 -1.94
C THR A 161 -4.64 -10.77 -1.72
N HIS A 162 -4.85 -10.09 -0.59
CA HIS A 162 -6.13 -9.51 -0.20
C HIS A 162 -6.12 -8.00 -0.37
N THR A 163 -6.11 -7.51 -1.62
CA THR A 163 -5.97 -6.07 -1.90
C THR A 163 -7.06 -5.18 -1.30
N ASP A 164 -8.23 -5.74 -0.96
CA ASP A 164 -9.27 -5.05 -0.20
C ASP A 164 -8.79 -4.56 1.18
N VAL A 165 -7.79 -5.23 1.78
CA VAL A 165 -7.15 -4.82 3.05
C VAL A 165 -6.54 -3.42 2.91
N ILE A 166 -5.95 -3.11 1.76
CA ILE A 166 -5.36 -1.79 1.53
C ILE A 166 -6.43 -0.71 1.65
N GLN A 167 -7.56 -0.90 0.96
CA GLN A 167 -8.64 0.08 0.93
C GLN A 167 -9.37 0.20 2.27
N PHE A 168 -9.68 -0.93 2.90
CA PHE A 168 -10.56 -0.96 4.06
C PHE A 168 -9.84 -1.00 5.39
N ILE A 169 -8.52 -1.20 5.41
CA ILE A 169 -7.72 -1.17 6.64
C ILE A 169 -6.61 -0.13 6.48
N CYS A 170 -5.72 -0.28 5.49
CA CYS A 170 -4.52 0.55 5.42
C CYS A 170 -4.80 2.04 5.17
N GLU A 171 -5.79 2.35 4.34
CA GLU A 171 -6.17 3.73 4.01
C GLU A 171 -6.98 4.43 5.12
N GLN A 172 -7.38 3.70 6.17
CA GLN A 172 -8.20 4.27 7.23
C GLN A 172 -7.38 5.12 8.21
N PRO A 173 -7.88 6.31 8.62
CA PRO A 173 -7.19 7.13 9.61
C PRO A 173 -6.93 6.41 10.94
N VAL A 174 -7.87 5.57 11.39
CA VAL A 174 -7.73 4.79 12.63
C VAL A 174 -6.57 3.80 12.60
N CYS A 175 -6.14 3.39 11.40
CA CYS A 175 -5.04 2.45 11.22
C CYS A 175 -3.72 3.16 10.94
N GLN A 176 -3.58 4.45 11.22
CA GLN A 176 -2.29 5.15 11.04
C GLN A 176 -1.21 4.70 12.03
N GLN A 177 -1.63 4.31 13.22
CA GLN A 177 -0.75 3.85 14.27
C GLN A 177 -0.39 2.39 14.04
N TYR A 178 0.91 2.09 14.15
CA TYR A 178 1.45 0.74 13.91
C TYR A 178 0.73 -0.33 14.73
N ASN A 179 0.53 -0.13 16.04
CA ASN A 179 -0.13 -1.11 16.90
C ASN A 179 -1.56 -1.43 16.44
N VAL A 180 -2.29 -0.41 15.96
CA VAL A 180 -3.67 -0.59 15.50
C VAL A 180 -3.69 -1.32 14.16
N MET A 181 -2.89 -0.85 13.20
CA MET A 181 -2.74 -1.51 11.89
C MET A 181 -2.31 -2.96 12.05
N HIS A 182 -1.21 -3.18 12.76
CA HIS A 182 -0.55 -4.47 12.87
C HIS A 182 -1.45 -5.48 13.60
N GLY A 183 -2.07 -5.10 14.72
CA GLY A 183 -2.99 -5.98 15.44
C GLY A 183 -4.20 -6.41 14.59
N VAL A 184 -4.76 -5.50 13.79
CA VAL A 184 -5.88 -5.82 12.88
C VAL A 184 -5.43 -6.74 11.73
N LEU A 185 -4.28 -6.44 11.11
CA LEU A 185 -3.72 -7.26 10.03
C LEU A 185 -3.41 -8.67 10.51
N LYS A 186 -2.75 -8.80 11.67
CA LYS A 186 -2.42 -10.09 12.29
C LYS A 186 -3.66 -10.91 12.62
N ALA A 187 -4.73 -10.27 13.11
CA ALA A 187 -5.99 -10.96 13.37
C ALA A 187 -6.65 -11.51 12.10
N LEU A 188 -6.65 -10.75 11.01
CA LEU A 188 -7.14 -11.21 9.70
C LEU A 188 -6.26 -12.35 9.17
N TYR A 189 -4.94 -12.17 9.21
CA TYR A 189 -3.97 -13.14 8.71
C TYR A 189 -4.06 -14.49 9.45
N ASP A 190 -4.01 -14.49 10.78
CA ASP A 190 -4.02 -15.73 11.57
C ASP A 190 -5.30 -16.55 11.34
N LEU A 191 -6.44 -15.86 11.20
CA LEU A 191 -7.72 -16.51 10.95
C LEU A 191 -7.80 -17.10 9.54
N ASP A 192 -7.25 -16.40 8.54
CA ASP A 192 -7.19 -16.88 7.16
C ASP A 192 -6.21 -18.05 7.02
N LYS A 193 -5.02 -17.93 7.63
CA LYS A 193 -3.99 -18.99 7.67
C LYS A 193 -4.53 -20.25 8.33
N ALA A 194 -5.24 -20.12 9.46
CA ALA A 194 -5.89 -21.24 10.11
C ALA A 194 -6.94 -21.88 9.19
N TYR A 195 -7.78 -21.08 8.52
CA TYR A 195 -8.79 -21.60 7.61
C TYR A 195 -8.18 -22.39 6.45
N MET A 196 -7.11 -21.87 5.84
CA MET A 196 -6.38 -22.54 4.75
C MET A 196 -5.77 -23.88 5.22
N ALA A 197 -5.12 -23.91 6.39
CA ALA A 197 -4.53 -25.13 6.93
C ALA A 197 -5.60 -26.20 7.29
N GLU A 198 -6.73 -25.77 7.86
CA GLU A 198 -7.85 -26.65 8.16
C GLU A 198 -8.54 -27.16 6.87
N GLU A 199 -8.61 -26.33 5.83
CA GLU A 199 -9.11 -26.70 4.50
C GLU A 199 -8.23 -27.75 3.83
N GLU A 200 -6.92 -27.53 3.80
CA GLU A 200 -5.95 -28.47 3.24
C GLU A 200 -5.95 -29.81 4.00
N SER A 201 -6.15 -29.76 5.32
CA SER A 201 -6.28 -30.94 6.18
C SER A 201 -7.63 -31.67 6.04
N GLY A 202 -8.55 -31.18 5.20
CA GLY A 202 -9.86 -31.80 4.96
C GLY A 202 -10.85 -31.65 6.12
N ILE A 203 -10.64 -30.68 7.03
CA ILE A 203 -11.56 -30.42 8.13
C ILE A 203 -12.87 -29.88 7.55
N PRO A 204 -14.05 -30.45 7.90
CA PRO A 204 -15.33 -29.96 7.43
C PRO A 204 -15.56 -28.50 7.82
N ASP A 205 -16.17 -27.70 6.94
CA ASP A 205 -16.41 -26.26 7.14
C ASP A 205 -17.04 -25.91 8.49
N LYS A 206 -17.93 -26.77 9.00
CA LYS A 206 -18.62 -26.60 10.29
C LYS A 206 -17.70 -26.72 11.52
N ASP A 207 -16.57 -27.42 11.37
CA ASP A 207 -15.62 -27.74 12.44
C ASP A 207 -14.36 -26.85 12.38
N ARG A 208 -14.22 -26.04 11.32
CA ARG A 208 -13.13 -25.07 11.14
C ARG A 208 -13.20 -23.95 12.17
N LYS A 209 -12.06 -23.60 12.77
CA LYS A 209 -11.92 -22.45 13.68
C LYS A 209 -11.41 -21.21 12.95
N GLY A 210 -10.72 -21.39 11.83
CA GLY A 210 -10.32 -20.32 10.95
C GLY A 210 -11.50 -19.62 10.29
N VAL A 211 -11.23 -18.47 9.68
CA VAL A 211 -12.21 -17.71 8.90
C VAL A 211 -11.63 -17.44 7.52
N LYS A 212 -12.34 -17.83 6.47
CA LYS A 212 -12.01 -17.42 5.10
C LYS A 212 -12.14 -15.90 4.98
N VAL A 213 -11.02 -15.19 4.85
CA VAL A 213 -11.03 -13.73 4.84
C VAL A 213 -11.40 -13.20 3.45
N GLY A 214 -12.71 -13.02 3.24
CA GLY A 214 -13.24 -12.35 2.05
C GLY A 214 -13.41 -10.84 2.22
N LYS A 215 -13.71 -10.14 1.11
CA LYS A 215 -14.01 -8.70 1.06
C LYS A 215 -15.00 -8.22 2.13
N ILE A 216 -16.07 -8.98 2.38
CA ILE A 216 -17.10 -8.61 3.37
C ILE A 216 -16.49 -8.58 4.77
N ILE A 217 -15.69 -9.60 5.15
CA ILE A 217 -15.01 -9.65 6.45
C ILE A 217 -14.07 -8.46 6.61
N ILE A 218 -13.23 -8.20 5.59
CA ILE A 218 -12.27 -7.09 5.60
C ILE A 218 -12.99 -5.74 5.75
N GLN A 219 -14.01 -5.50 4.92
CA GLN A 219 -14.77 -4.25 4.94
C GLN A 219 -15.46 -4.01 6.29
N GLN A 220 -16.10 -5.04 6.85
CA GLN A 220 -16.82 -4.92 8.11
C GLN A 220 -15.86 -4.77 9.30
N THR A 221 -14.70 -5.43 9.26
CA THR A 221 -13.63 -5.23 10.25
C THR A 221 -13.14 -3.79 10.22
N GLY A 222 -12.87 -3.23 9.04
CA GLY A 222 -12.53 -1.82 8.91
C GLY A 222 -13.60 -0.87 9.45
N LYS A 223 -14.89 -1.14 9.18
CA LYS A 223 -16.00 -0.34 9.74
C LYS A 223 -16.06 -0.44 11.26
N TYR A 224 -15.82 -1.63 11.80
CA TYR A 224 -15.78 -1.87 13.24
C TYR A 224 -14.66 -1.09 13.92
N MET A 225 -13.44 -1.11 13.36
CA MET A 225 -12.32 -0.34 13.91
C MET A 225 -12.60 1.17 13.87
N ASN A 226 -13.16 1.67 12.77
CA ASN A 226 -13.55 3.09 12.67
C ASN A 226 -14.64 3.48 13.68
N LEU A 227 -15.61 2.59 13.95
CA LEU A 227 -16.61 2.80 14.98
C LEU A 227 -15.96 2.90 16.37
N LEU A 228 -15.02 1.99 16.67
CA LEU A 228 -14.31 2.00 17.94
C LEU A 228 -13.46 3.25 18.14
N SER A 229 -12.82 3.79 17.10
CA SER A 229 -12.06 5.05 17.24
C SER A 229 -12.92 6.27 17.60
N GLY A 230 -14.23 6.22 17.36
CA GLY A 230 -15.15 7.26 17.81
C GLY A 230 -15.48 7.19 19.31
N THR A 231 -15.11 6.10 19.98
CA THR A 231 -15.42 5.85 21.40
C THR A 231 -14.17 5.67 22.26
N TYR A 232 -13.10 5.12 21.68
CA TYR A 232 -11.86 4.80 22.38
C TYR A 232 -10.67 5.46 21.67
N LEU A 233 -9.67 5.86 22.46
CA LEU A 233 -8.34 6.20 21.96
C LEU A 233 -7.57 4.90 21.72
N LEU A 234 -7.79 4.29 20.55
CA LEU A 234 -7.25 2.97 20.21
C LEU A 234 -5.71 2.94 20.14
N ASP A 235 -5.09 4.09 19.93
CA ASP A 235 -3.64 4.26 19.93
C ASP A 235 -3.00 4.14 21.32
N LEU A 236 -3.78 4.20 22.39
CA LEU A 236 -3.33 3.91 23.76
C LEU A 236 -3.34 2.42 24.08
N TYR A 237 -3.94 1.59 23.23
CA TYR A 237 -3.97 0.15 23.44
C TYR A 237 -2.74 -0.54 22.87
N GLU A 238 -2.28 -1.56 23.60
CA GLU A 238 -1.27 -2.48 23.10
C GLU A 238 -1.80 -3.27 21.91
N GLU A 239 -0.89 -3.69 21.03
CA GLU A 239 -1.21 -4.44 19.82
C GLU A 239 -2.04 -5.70 20.14
N GLU A 240 -1.68 -6.45 21.19
CA GLU A 240 -2.40 -7.66 21.59
C GLU A 240 -3.88 -7.38 21.89
N LYS A 241 -4.18 -6.22 22.50
CA LYS A 241 -5.56 -5.84 22.78
C LYS A 241 -6.33 -5.58 21.49
N ILE A 242 -5.72 -4.85 20.54
CA ILE A 242 -6.31 -4.59 19.22
C ILE A 242 -6.55 -5.90 18.46
N TYR A 243 -5.56 -6.78 18.44
CA TYR A 243 -5.65 -8.12 17.83
C TYR A 243 -6.85 -8.89 18.37
N ASN A 244 -6.99 -8.96 19.69
CA ASN A 244 -8.08 -9.70 20.33
C ASN A 244 -9.46 -9.09 20.05
N MET A 245 -9.56 -7.76 19.97
CA MET A 245 -10.79 -7.06 19.59
C MET A 245 -11.19 -7.39 18.15
N ALA A 246 -10.27 -7.26 17.20
CA ALA A 246 -10.50 -7.55 15.78
C ALA A 246 -10.86 -9.04 15.58
N LYS A 247 -10.07 -9.96 16.15
CA LYS A 247 -10.30 -11.41 16.05
C LYS A 247 -11.68 -11.82 16.57
N SER A 248 -12.05 -11.31 17.75
CA SER A 248 -13.36 -11.59 18.36
C SER A 248 -14.51 -11.09 17.49
N TYR A 249 -14.37 -9.91 16.89
CA TYR A 249 -15.37 -9.36 15.98
C TYR A 249 -15.49 -10.20 14.70
N ILE A 250 -14.37 -10.56 14.07
CA ILE A 250 -14.35 -11.35 12.82
C ILE A 250 -15.02 -12.71 13.03
N ILE A 251 -14.69 -13.42 14.11
CA ILE A 251 -15.32 -14.71 14.43
C ILE A 251 -16.83 -14.57 14.63
N LYS A 252 -17.27 -13.54 15.36
CA LYS A 252 -18.71 -13.26 15.56
C LYS A 252 -19.41 -12.95 14.23
N LEU A 253 -18.75 -12.21 13.35
CA LEU A 253 -19.28 -11.87 12.03
C LEU A 253 -19.42 -13.11 11.15
N ASN A 254 -18.39 -13.95 11.08
CA ASN A 254 -18.41 -15.19 10.30
C ASN A 254 -19.55 -16.12 10.72
N LYS A 255 -19.74 -16.32 12.04
CA LYS A 255 -20.86 -17.11 12.58
C LYS A 255 -22.23 -16.56 12.22
N LYS A 256 -22.38 -15.23 12.10
CA LYS A 256 -23.64 -14.60 11.66
C LYS A 256 -23.89 -14.83 10.16
N MET A 257 -22.83 -14.86 9.36
CA MET A 257 -22.93 -15.09 7.91
C MET A 257 -23.29 -16.54 7.58
N GLN A 258 -22.77 -17.52 8.33
CA GLN A 258 -23.08 -18.95 8.15
C GLN A 258 -24.52 -19.34 8.54
N LYS A 259 -25.25 -18.47 9.26
CA LYS A 259 -26.64 -18.69 9.68
C LYS A 259 -27.69 -18.12 8.71
N LYS A 260 -27.25 -17.39 7.68
CA LYS A 260 -28.11 -16.81 6.65
C LYS A 260 -28.06 -17.66 5.39
#